data_AF-A0A538AV09-F1
#
_entry.id   AF-A0A538AV09-F1
#
_cell.length_a   1.000
_cell.length_b   1.000
_cell.length_c   1.000
_cell.angle_alpha   90.00
_cell.angle_beta   90.00
_cell.angle_gamma   90.00
#
_symmetry.space_group_name_H-M   'P 1'
#
loop_
_entity.id
_entity.type
_entity.pdbx_description
1 polymer ?
#
loop_
_entity_poly.entity_id
_entity_poly.type
_entity_poly.pdbx_seq_one_letter_code
_entity_poly.pdbx_strand_id
1 'polypeptide(L)'
;MTPPTTPPTSCSRATTRTGPRPSPSRTPTTTTPSSRPSVLTSRALSMSRCPSRRGRTSCTSSSRPETGTTSGSARQPPRSELTSRGADMAGPRVVTDSSCDLPADLAAELDIDVVPLTIRFGAEELVDRRDLSPKEFWARCSTSPVLPETAAPSPGAFEDAYRRAADAGADGVVCITISSQLSATGQAAQMAAKSVQGEIAVRTVDSLTVTMGLGMMAASAARLAAEGRSVEEVAAAAEALVPRTRVYGALDTLENLKKGGRVGGAQALIGSMLSIKPIIEVRNGVVEPESRQRTRSRALRYLADKVRQEGEIENLAIMHGDAPDLDEFIELLEPLVPRERMVVGDIGAVIGAHAGPRVIGMAYQVSG
;
A
#
# COMPACT_ATOMS: atom_id res chain seq x y z
N MET A 1 11.96 28.24 -69.73
CA MET A 1 10.69 28.98 -69.88
C MET A 1 10.20 29.37 -68.49
N THR A 2 10.27 30.67 -68.15
CA THR A 2 9.17 31.34 -67.42
C THR A 2 7.98 31.53 -68.39
N PRO A 3 6.76 31.95 -67.98
CA PRO A 3 6.31 32.62 -66.73
C PRO A 3 5.06 31.90 -66.15
N PRO A 4 4.05 32.54 -65.51
CA PRO A 4 3.96 33.77 -64.70
C PRO A 4 3.84 33.40 -63.19
N THR A 5 3.06 33.95 -62.23
CA THR A 5 2.02 35.00 -62.15
C THR A 5 1.99 35.59 -60.72
N THR A 6 1.23 36.66 -60.47
CA THR A 6 1.20 37.40 -59.18
C THR A 6 -0.27 37.70 -58.71
N PRO A 7 -0.62 38.67 -57.81
CA PRO A 7 -1.74 38.53 -56.86
C PRO A 7 -3.07 39.20 -57.33
N PRO A 8 -4.11 39.28 -56.46
CA PRO A 8 -4.36 40.48 -55.63
C PRO A 8 -4.57 40.15 -54.12
N THR A 9 -4.46 41.01 -53.10
CA THR A 9 -4.68 42.47 -52.86
C THR A 9 -6.03 42.80 -52.19
N SER A 10 -6.06 43.84 -51.33
CA SER A 10 -7.15 44.39 -50.50
C SER A 10 -7.51 43.61 -49.20
N CYS A 11 -7.74 44.19 -48.00
CA CYS A 11 -7.90 45.55 -47.42
C CYS A 11 -9.34 46.01 -47.11
N SER A 12 -9.72 46.00 -45.82
CA SER A 12 -10.62 46.94 -45.10
C SER A 12 -10.80 46.40 -43.65
N ARG A 13 -10.29 47.03 -42.58
CA ARG A 13 -10.77 48.21 -41.82
C ARG A 13 -12.09 48.03 -41.03
N ALA A 14 -11.93 48.07 -39.70
CA ALA A 14 -12.89 48.55 -38.68
C ALA A 14 -14.19 47.71 -38.49
N THR A 15 -14.91 47.77 -37.37
CA THR A 15 -14.93 48.76 -36.26
C THR A 15 -14.93 48.14 -34.86
N THR A 16 -14.48 48.92 -33.88
CA THR A 16 -14.72 48.69 -32.45
C THR A 16 -16.14 49.10 -32.04
N ARG A 17 -16.81 48.34 -31.18
CA ARG A 17 -17.83 48.89 -30.26
C ARG A 17 -17.82 48.16 -28.91
N THR A 18 -18.24 48.86 -27.87
CA THR A 18 -17.88 48.57 -26.48
C THR A 18 -19.07 48.25 -25.57
N GLY A 19 -18.85 47.29 -24.66
CA GLY A 19 -19.54 47.15 -23.37
C GLY A 19 -20.92 46.48 -23.38
N PRO A 20 -21.51 46.25 -22.18
CA PRO A 20 -20.98 46.53 -20.84
C PRO A 20 -20.65 45.25 -20.01
N ARG A 21 -19.96 45.42 -18.88
CA ARG A 21 -19.83 44.38 -17.83
C ARG A 21 -21.01 44.46 -16.85
N PRO A 22 -21.51 43.33 -16.32
CA PRO A 22 -22.13 43.29 -15.00
C PRO A 22 -21.06 43.15 -13.89
N SER A 23 -21.17 43.94 -12.83
CA SER A 23 -20.39 43.83 -11.59
C SER A 23 -21.14 42.96 -10.55
N PRO A 24 -20.46 42.39 -9.53
CA PRO A 24 -21.05 41.38 -8.66
C PRO A 24 -22.02 41.97 -7.62
N SER A 25 -22.85 41.11 -7.03
CA SER A 25 -23.71 41.49 -5.90
C SER A 25 -23.75 40.40 -4.81
N ARG A 26 -24.03 40.83 -3.57
CA ARG A 26 -24.44 40.02 -2.41
C ARG A 26 -23.41 39.04 -1.82
N THR A 27 -22.48 39.58 -1.06
CA THR A 27 -22.19 39.02 0.27
C THR A 27 -23.38 39.25 1.22
N PRO A 28 -23.68 38.30 2.13
CA PRO A 28 -24.23 38.60 3.44
C PRO A 28 -23.23 38.20 4.54
N THR A 29 -22.79 39.17 5.33
CA THR A 29 -22.06 38.92 6.57
C THR A 29 -23.00 38.35 7.63
N THR A 30 -22.64 37.22 8.24
CA THR A 30 -23.22 36.75 9.51
C THR A 30 -22.15 36.67 10.59
N THR A 31 -22.55 37.02 11.81
CA THR A 31 -21.63 37.51 12.84
C THR A 31 -21.17 36.40 13.80
N THR A 32 -19.87 36.36 14.08
CA THR A 32 -19.28 35.48 15.10
C THR A 32 -19.72 35.89 16.52
N PRO A 33 -20.30 34.99 17.33
CA PRO A 33 -20.42 35.19 18.76
C PRO A 33 -19.08 34.90 19.44
N SER A 34 -18.45 35.92 20.02
CA SER A 34 -17.26 35.74 20.86
C SER A 34 -17.69 35.39 22.29
N SER A 35 -17.28 34.24 22.82
CA SER A 35 -17.37 33.95 24.26
C SER A 35 -16.09 33.29 24.81
N ARG A 36 -15.55 33.91 25.86
CA ARG A 36 -14.53 33.42 26.79
C ARG A 36 -15.00 33.83 28.21
N PRO A 37 -14.47 33.25 29.29
CA PRO A 37 -14.26 31.82 29.50
C PRO A 37 -14.84 31.39 30.87
N SER A 38 -15.45 30.20 30.97
CA SER A 38 -15.86 29.65 32.27
C SER A 38 -14.66 29.12 33.05
N VAL A 39 -14.33 29.81 34.15
CA VAL A 39 -13.29 29.37 35.11
C VAL A 39 -13.83 28.25 35.99
N LEU A 40 -13.08 27.16 36.15
CA LEU A 40 -13.25 26.22 37.25
C LEU A 40 -11.90 25.66 37.74
N THR A 41 -11.38 26.34 38.76
CA THR A 41 -10.54 25.81 39.85
C THR A 41 -9.49 24.74 39.53
N SER A 42 -8.23 25.17 39.47
CA SER A 42 -7.10 24.32 39.88
C SER A 42 -7.34 23.76 41.30
N ARG A 43 -7.03 22.48 41.50
CA ARG A 43 -6.94 21.88 42.84
C ARG A 43 -5.61 21.15 43.00
N ALA A 44 -4.54 21.94 43.09
CA ALA A 44 -3.23 21.43 43.49
C ALA A 44 -3.31 20.80 44.90
N LEU A 45 -2.83 19.56 45.03
CA LEU A 45 -2.47 18.96 46.31
C LEU A 45 -0.95 18.81 46.36
N SER A 46 -0.37 19.19 47.49
CA SER A 46 1.04 19.52 47.62
C SER A 46 1.76 18.58 48.58
N MET A 47 2.97 18.17 48.20
CA MET A 47 4.01 17.54 49.03
C MET A 47 3.68 16.25 49.80
N SER A 48 4.48 15.22 49.54
CA SER A 48 5.39 14.68 50.58
C SER A 48 6.58 14.00 49.91
N ARG A 49 7.74 13.97 50.60
CA ARG A 49 9.01 13.41 50.08
C ARG A 49 9.53 12.30 50.98
N CYS A 50 10.06 11.24 50.36
CA CYS A 50 11.11 10.37 50.89
C CYS A 50 10.77 9.53 52.16
N PRO A 51 11.64 8.57 52.58
CA PRO A 51 12.94 8.19 51.99
C PRO A 51 13.04 6.73 51.52
N SER A 52 14.10 6.47 50.75
CA SER A 52 14.58 5.13 50.40
C SER A 52 15.20 4.37 51.59
N ARG A 53 15.19 3.03 51.57
CA ARG A 53 16.21 2.23 52.27
C ARG A 53 16.59 0.96 51.49
N ARG A 54 17.81 0.49 51.72
CA ARG A 54 18.42 -0.68 51.07
C ARG A 54 18.16 -1.95 51.90
N GLY A 55 18.11 -3.11 51.24
CA GLY A 55 18.04 -4.42 51.91
C GLY A 55 18.50 -5.56 50.99
N ARG A 56 19.82 -5.82 50.95
CA ARG A 56 20.38 -7.09 50.46
C ARG A 56 20.64 -7.99 51.66
N THR A 57 20.17 -9.24 51.61
CA THR A 57 20.77 -10.35 52.36
C THR A 57 20.45 -11.67 51.65
N SER A 58 21.51 -12.36 51.21
CA SER A 58 21.50 -13.80 51.01
C SER A 58 21.62 -14.52 52.36
N CYS A 59 21.20 -15.79 52.47
CA CYS A 59 22.11 -16.92 52.75
C CYS A 59 21.41 -18.28 52.98
N THR A 60 21.95 -19.31 52.32
CA THR A 60 22.22 -20.67 52.81
C THR A 60 21.15 -21.48 53.57
N SER A 61 20.58 -22.46 52.86
CA SER A 61 20.54 -23.90 53.20
C SER A 61 20.17 -24.39 54.62
N SER A 62 19.11 -25.21 54.67
CA SER A 62 19.07 -26.47 55.43
C SER A 62 18.67 -27.61 54.47
N SER A 63 18.75 -28.89 54.88
CA SER A 63 18.71 -30.02 53.93
C SER A 63 18.12 -31.32 54.48
N ARG A 64 17.75 -32.22 53.54
CA ARG A 64 17.29 -33.62 53.71
C ARG A 64 15.85 -33.82 54.22
N PRO A 65 15.24 -35.01 54.00
CA PRO A 65 15.71 -36.17 53.23
C PRO A 65 14.91 -36.47 51.96
N GLU A 66 15.38 -37.45 51.18
CA GLU A 66 14.74 -37.95 49.96
C GLU A 66 13.70 -39.04 50.28
N THR A 67 12.54 -38.99 49.60
CA THR A 67 11.72 -40.18 49.30
C THR A 67 11.14 -40.00 47.89
N GLY A 68 11.61 -40.77 46.93
CA GLY A 68 11.19 -40.67 45.53
C GLY A 68 10.07 -41.65 45.18
N THR A 69 9.06 -41.16 44.44
CA THR A 69 8.04 -42.03 43.83
C THR A 69 7.67 -41.50 42.43
N THR A 70 7.86 -42.35 41.41
CA THR A 70 7.28 -42.30 40.05
C THR A 70 7.14 -40.94 39.34
N SER A 71 7.90 -40.77 38.25
CA SER A 71 7.67 -39.71 37.26
C SER A 71 6.31 -39.87 36.57
N GLY A 72 5.32 -39.09 37.00
CA GLY A 72 4.02 -38.97 36.35
C GLY A 72 4.12 -38.25 35.00
N SER A 73 4.57 -38.96 33.96
CA SER A 73 4.53 -38.46 32.58
C SER A 73 3.08 -38.27 32.15
N ALA A 74 2.62 -37.02 32.15
CA ALA A 74 1.31 -36.66 31.64
C ALA A 74 1.28 -37.01 30.14
N ARG A 75 0.59 -38.10 29.78
CA ARG A 75 0.43 -38.53 28.39
C ARG A 75 -0.24 -37.42 27.59
N GLN A 76 0.58 -36.73 26.78
CA GLN A 76 0.09 -35.91 25.69
C GLN A 76 -0.74 -36.83 24.77
N PRO A 77 -1.98 -36.44 24.40
CA PRO A 77 -2.81 -37.27 23.54
C PRO A 77 -2.14 -37.47 22.16
N PRO A 78 -2.39 -38.59 21.46
CA PRO A 78 -1.85 -38.80 20.13
C PRO A 78 -2.33 -37.69 19.18
N ARG A 79 -1.42 -37.18 18.33
CA ARG A 79 -1.67 -36.06 17.39
C ARG A 79 -2.66 -36.38 16.25
N SER A 80 -3.42 -37.46 16.34
CA SER A 80 -4.25 -38.04 15.28
C SER A 80 -5.76 -37.77 15.40
N GLU A 81 -6.20 -37.01 16.41
CA GLU A 81 -7.64 -36.73 16.66
C GLU A 81 -8.01 -35.24 16.54
N LEU A 82 -7.14 -34.42 15.93
CA LEU A 82 -7.40 -33.00 15.62
C LEU A 82 -7.41 -32.73 14.10
N THR A 83 -7.72 -33.74 13.29
CA THR A 83 -7.68 -33.67 11.81
C THR A 83 -9.03 -34.00 11.15
N SER A 84 -10.14 -33.95 11.89
CA SER A 84 -11.49 -34.33 11.43
C SER A 84 -12.60 -33.36 11.84
N ARG A 85 -12.25 -32.07 12.02
CA ARG A 85 -13.21 -30.97 12.34
C ARG A 85 -12.94 -29.67 11.57
N GLY A 86 -12.36 -29.76 10.38
CA GLY A 86 -12.05 -28.62 9.52
C GLY A 86 -11.80 -29.00 8.06
N ALA A 87 -12.44 -30.06 7.58
CA ALA A 87 -12.25 -30.59 6.22
C ALA A 87 -13.37 -30.20 5.23
N ASP A 88 -14.40 -29.49 5.70
CA ASP A 88 -15.67 -29.29 4.98
C ASP A 88 -16.10 -27.80 4.90
N MET A 89 -15.15 -26.88 4.65
CA MET A 89 -15.42 -25.47 4.26
C MET A 89 -14.26 -24.95 3.38
N ALA A 90 -14.23 -25.33 2.10
CA ALA A 90 -13.08 -25.12 1.20
C ALA A 90 -13.10 -23.72 0.51
N GLY A 91 -13.10 -22.66 1.32
CA GLY A 91 -13.23 -21.27 0.86
C GLY A 91 -12.24 -20.84 -0.25
N PRO A 92 -12.56 -19.78 -0.99
CA PRO A 92 -11.93 -19.47 -2.28
C PRO A 92 -10.46 -19.04 -2.15
N ARG A 93 -9.60 -19.53 -3.06
CA ARG A 93 -8.22 -19.07 -3.16
C ARG A 93 -8.19 -17.57 -3.44
N VAL A 94 -7.40 -16.82 -2.66
CA VAL A 94 -7.08 -15.45 -3.04
C VAL A 94 -5.87 -15.44 -3.96
N VAL A 95 -6.03 -14.79 -5.12
CA VAL A 95 -4.96 -14.52 -6.08
C VAL A 95 -4.71 -13.03 -6.12
N THR A 96 -3.45 -12.62 -6.22
CA THR A 96 -3.07 -11.22 -6.47
C THR A 96 -1.89 -11.15 -7.43
N ASP A 97 -1.39 -9.95 -7.70
CA ASP A 97 -0.20 -9.74 -8.54
C ASP A 97 0.97 -9.18 -7.72
N SER A 98 2.20 -9.33 -8.23
CA SER A 98 3.41 -9.05 -7.45
C SER A 98 3.62 -7.59 -7.04
N SER A 99 2.83 -6.64 -7.59
CA SER A 99 2.81 -5.24 -7.12
C SER A 99 2.14 -5.06 -5.74
N CYS A 100 1.62 -6.12 -5.12
CA CYS A 100 1.00 -6.07 -3.80
C CYS A 100 1.99 -5.79 -2.65
N ASP A 101 3.31 -5.86 -2.91
CA ASP A 101 4.41 -5.76 -1.96
C ASP A 101 4.28 -6.62 -0.68
N LEU A 102 3.38 -7.63 -0.68
CA LEU A 102 3.22 -8.57 0.44
C LEU A 102 4.54 -9.31 0.73
N PRO A 103 4.97 -9.38 2.01
CA PRO A 103 5.99 -10.30 2.46
C PRO A 103 5.67 -11.76 2.06
N ALA A 104 6.69 -12.51 1.64
CA ALA A 104 6.49 -13.85 1.08
C ALA A 104 6.07 -14.89 2.15
N ASP A 105 6.47 -14.68 3.40
CA ASP A 105 6.03 -15.43 4.57
C ASP A 105 4.55 -15.16 4.89
N LEU A 106 4.11 -13.90 4.87
CA LEU A 106 2.70 -13.54 5.06
C LEU A 106 1.80 -14.05 3.91
N ALA A 107 2.29 -14.01 2.67
CA ALA A 107 1.57 -14.59 1.53
C ALA A 107 1.44 -16.12 1.67
N ALA A 108 2.45 -16.80 2.20
CA ALA A 108 2.40 -18.25 2.47
C ALA A 108 1.56 -18.61 3.72
N GLU A 109 1.57 -17.80 4.79
CA GLU A 109 0.69 -17.95 5.97
C GLU A 109 -0.79 -17.95 5.54
N LEU A 110 -1.13 -17.06 4.62
CA LEU A 110 -2.50 -16.83 4.15
C LEU A 110 -2.87 -17.59 2.88
N ASP A 111 -1.96 -18.45 2.39
CA ASP A 111 -2.17 -19.29 1.21
C ASP A 111 -2.65 -18.46 -0.02
N ILE A 112 -1.94 -17.36 -0.27
CA ILE A 112 -2.21 -16.38 -1.35
C ILE A 112 -1.31 -16.67 -2.55
N ASP A 113 -1.91 -16.92 -3.71
CA ASP A 113 -1.20 -17.06 -4.98
C ASP A 113 -0.82 -15.66 -5.52
N VAL A 114 0.48 -15.40 -5.74
CA VAL A 114 0.99 -14.12 -6.25
C VAL A 114 1.50 -14.29 -7.69
N VAL A 115 0.78 -13.75 -8.67
CA VAL A 115 1.14 -13.79 -10.09
C VAL A 115 2.20 -12.72 -10.39
N PRO A 116 3.42 -13.08 -10.84
CA PRO A 116 4.50 -12.13 -11.02
C PRO A 116 4.40 -11.32 -12.31
N LEU A 117 4.78 -10.05 -12.23
CA LEU A 117 4.99 -9.17 -13.39
C LEU A 117 6.41 -9.32 -13.96
N THR A 118 6.61 -8.84 -15.19
CA THR A 118 7.94 -8.78 -15.82
C THR A 118 8.58 -7.40 -15.59
N ILE A 119 9.83 -7.41 -15.15
CA ILE A 119 10.71 -6.25 -15.01
C ILE A 119 11.70 -6.25 -16.17
N ARG A 120 11.88 -5.11 -16.84
CA ARG A 120 12.77 -4.99 -18.01
C ARG A 120 13.88 -3.97 -17.77
N PHE A 121 15.14 -4.39 -17.93
CA PHE A 121 16.31 -3.51 -17.90
C PHE A 121 16.92 -3.44 -19.32
N GLY A 122 16.39 -2.53 -20.14
CA GLY A 122 16.80 -2.39 -21.53
C GLY A 122 16.36 -3.58 -22.39
N ALA A 123 17.28 -4.49 -22.72
CA ALA A 123 16.99 -5.68 -23.52
C ALA A 123 16.81 -6.96 -22.67
N GLU A 124 17.05 -6.88 -21.35
CA GLU A 124 16.92 -8.01 -20.43
C GLU A 124 15.57 -7.97 -19.72
N GLU A 125 14.86 -9.10 -19.71
CA GLU A 125 13.57 -9.28 -19.04
C GLU A 125 13.70 -10.32 -17.92
N LEU A 126 13.11 -10.02 -16.76
CA LEU A 126 13.19 -10.80 -15.52
C LEU A 126 11.78 -10.89 -14.91
N VAL A 127 11.39 -12.06 -14.42
CA VAL A 127 10.12 -12.23 -13.69
C VAL A 127 10.31 -11.84 -12.23
N ASP A 128 9.50 -10.87 -11.76
CA ASP A 128 9.55 -10.35 -10.40
C ASP A 128 9.37 -11.47 -9.35
N ARG A 129 10.06 -11.36 -8.22
CA ARG A 129 10.13 -12.34 -7.12
C ARG A 129 10.70 -13.73 -7.48
N ARG A 130 10.85 -14.08 -8.76
CA ARG A 130 11.40 -15.36 -9.22
C ARG A 130 12.84 -15.23 -9.73
N ASP A 131 13.06 -14.31 -10.67
CA ASP A 131 14.37 -14.07 -11.31
C ASP A 131 15.08 -12.83 -10.73
N LEU A 132 14.37 -12.07 -9.88
CA LEU A 132 14.86 -10.83 -9.28
C LEU A 132 14.17 -10.59 -7.91
N SER A 133 14.94 -10.56 -6.83
CA SER A 133 14.44 -10.11 -5.52
C SER A 133 14.42 -8.57 -5.40
N PRO A 134 13.64 -7.98 -4.47
CA PRO A 134 13.66 -6.53 -4.22
C PRO A 134 15.06 -6.00 -3.91
N LYS A 135 15.86 -6.75 -3.16
CA LYS A 135 17.25 -6.39 -2.82
C LYS A 135 18.16 -6.32 -4.05
N GLU A 136 18.05 -7.28 -4.96
CA GLU A 136 18.81 -7.30 -6.22
C GLU A 136 18.32 -6.21 -7.17
N PHE A 137 17.01 -5.95 -7.21
CA PHE A 137 16.42 -4.83 -7.94
C PHE A 137 16.98 -3.49 -7.49
N TRP A 138 17.05 -3.21 -6.18
CA TRP A 138 17.59 -1.96 -5.67
C TRP A 138 19.12 -1.84 -5.88
N ALA A 139 19.87 -2.93 -5.70
CA ALA A 139 21.30 -2.98 -6.04
C ALA A 139 21.58 -2.74 -7.54
N ARG A 140 20.67 -3.18 -8.42
CA ARG A 140 20.75 -2.92 -9.87
C ARG A 140 20.33 -1.49 -10.21
N CYS A 141 19.33 -0.93 -9.53
CA CYS A 141 18.91 0.46 -9.71
C CYS A 141 19.95 1.49 -9.24
N SER A 142 20.81 1.16 -8.26
CA SER A 142 21.89 2.05 -7.83
C SER A 142 23.11 2.06 -8.75
N THR A 143 23.21 1.08 -9.67
CA THR A 143 24.36 0.91 -10.58
C THR A 143 24.01 1.06 -12.06
N SER A 144 22.75 0.89 -12.46
CA SER A 144 22.28 1.00 -13.85
C SER A 144 21.94 2.46 -14.23
N PRO A 145 22.49 3.01 -15.34
CA PRO A 145 22.01 4.26 -15.93
C PRO A 145 20.69 4.09 -16.70
N VAL A 146 20.30 2.85 -17.01
CA VAL A 146 19.02 2.49 -17.63
C VAL A 146 18.00 2.28 -16.52
N LEU A 147 16.91 3.05 -16.53
CA LEU A 147 15.81 2.81 -15.60
C LEU A 147 15.06 1.51 -15.96
N PRO A 148 14.55 0.77 -14.96
CA PRO A 148 13.67 -0.36 -15.19
C PRO A 148 12.33 0.08 -15.79
N GLU A 149 11.74 -0.83 -16.57
CA GLU A 149 10.34 -0.78 -17.02
C GLU A 149 9.58 -2.02 -16.49
N THR A 150 8.24 -2.01 -16.61
CA THR A 150 7.37 -3.09 -16.13
C THR A 150 6.30 -3.46 -17.16
N ALA A 151 6.11 -4.76 -17.41
CA ALA A 151 4.99 -5.29 -18.17
C ALA A 151 4.02 -6.07 -17.25
N ALA A 152 2.73 -6.01 -17.58
CA ALA A 152 1.69 -6.82 -16.92
C ALA A 152 1.89 -8.31 -17.21
N PRO A 153 1.38 -9.23 -16.38
CA PRO A 153 1.47 -10.67 -16.64
C PRO A 153 0.62 -11.04 -17.86
N SER A 154 0.95 -12.18 -18.50
CA SER A 154 0.08 -12.73 -19.53
C SER A 154 -1.23 -13.26 -18.92
N PRO A 155 -2.33 -13.36 -19.68
CA PRO A 155 -3.52 -14.07 -19.22
C PRO A 155 -3.20 -15.51 -18.79
N GLY A 156 -2.36 -16.22 -19.53
CA GLY A 156 -1.92 -17.58 -19.18
C GLY A 156 -1.34 -17.70 -17.78
N ALA A 157 -0.55 -16.71 -17.32
CA ALA A 157 0.01 -16.72 -15.96
C ALA A 157 -1.05 -16.62 -14.84
N PHE A 158 -2.21 -16.00 -15.13
CA PHE A 158 -3.38 -16.02 -14.27
C PHE A 158 -4.19 -17.31 -14.43
N GLU A 159 -4.35 -17.84 -15.66
CA GLU A 159 -5.02 -19.13 -15.88
C GLU A 159 -4.32 -20.26 -15.13
N ASP A 160 -2.99 -20.30 -15.15
CA ASP A 160 -2.19 -21.27 -14.41
C ASP A 160 -2.40 -21.16 -12.90
N ALA A 161 -2.64 -19.95 -12.37
CA ALA A 161 -2.96 -19.73 -10.96
C ALA A 161 -4.39 -20.19 -10.61
N TYR A 162 -5.36 -19.91 -11.49
CA TYR A 162 -6.74 -20.35 -11.28
C TYR A 162 -6.88 -21.88 -11.39
N ARG A 163 -6.12 -22.52 -12.28
CA ARG A 163 -6.06 -23.99 -12.38
C ARG A 163 -5.39 -24.62 -11.16
N ARG A 164 -4.27 -24.07 -10.66
CA ARG A 164 -3.69 -24.50 -9.37
C ARG A 164 -4.67 -24.40 -8.19
N ALA A 165 -5.52 -23.37 -8.15
CA ALA A 165 -6.56 -23.24 -7.14
C ALA A 165 -7.63 -24.34 -7.24
N ALA A 166 -8.04 -24.69 -8.46
CA ALA A 166 -8.97 -25.78 -8.72
C ALA A 166 -8.38 -27.16 -8.41
N ASP A 167 -7.13 -27.41 -8.81
CA ASP A 167 -6.38 -28.64 -8.51
C ASP A 167 -6.14 -28.82 -7.01
N ALA A 168 -6.05 -27.71 -6.26
CA ALA A 168 -5.98 -27.70 -4.80
C ALA A 168 -7.35 -27.85 -4.09
N GLY A 169 -8.46 -27.86 -4.84
CA GLY A 169 -9.80 -28.09 -4.32
C GLY A 169 -10.48 -26.88 -3.69
N ALA A 170 -10.14 -25.64 -4.08
CA ALA A 170 -10.84 -24.45 -3.61
C ALA A 170 -12.21 -24.27 -4.30
N ASP A 171 -13.23 -23.83 -3.56
CA ASP A 171 -14.60 -23.56 -4.06
C ASP A 171 -14.65 -22.44 -5.12
N GLY A 172 -13.57 -21.66 -5.26
CA GLY A 172 -13.43 -20.63 -6.28
C GLY A 172 -12.16 -19.79 -6.11
N VAL A 173 -12.11 -18.67 -6.82
CA VAL A 173 -11.00 -17.70 -6.76
C VAL A 173 -11.53 -16.28 -6.63
N VAL A 174 -10.93 -15.51 -5.70
CA VAL A 174 -11.04 -14.05 -5.68
C VAL A 174 -9.69 -13.45 -6.09
N CYS A 175 -9.65 -12.84 -7.28
CA CYS A 175 -8.42 -12.28 -7.84
C CYS A 175 -8.38 -10.76 -7.69
N ILE A 176 -7.59 -10.24 -6.75
CA ILE A 176 -7.49 -8.81 -6.44
C ILE A 176 -6.21 -8.26 -7.08
N THR A 177 -6.32 -7.34 -8.02
CA THR A 177 -5.18 -6.82 -8.80
C THR A 177 -4.90 -5.35 -8.55
N ILE A 178 -3.69 -4.90 -8.90
CA ILE A 178 -3.30 -3.49 -8.99
C ILE A 178 -4.33 -2.69 -9.80
N SER A 179 -4.53 -1.43 -9.41
CA SER A 179 -5.38 -0.46 -10.11
C SER A 179 -5.35 -0.60 -11.64
N SER A 180 -6.52 -0.83 -12.23
CA SER A 180 -6.68 -0.88 -13.70
C SER A 180 -6.26 0.42 -14.41
N GLN A 181 -6.24 1.54 -13.67
CA GLN A 181 -5.82 2.85 -14.14
C GLN A 181 -4.28 2.99 -14.27
N LEU A 182 -3.49 2.02 -13.78
CA LEU A 182 -2.02 2.05 -13.78
C LEU A 182 -1.38 0.85 -14.52
N SER A 183 -2.12 -0.26 -14.69
CA SER A 183 -1.65 -1.45 -15.40
C SER A 183 -2.80 -2.24 -16.05
N ALA A 184 -2.49 -2.90 -17.17
CA ALA A 184 -3.38 -3.88 -17.81
C ALA A 184 -3.50 -5.21 -17.03
N THR A 185 -2.86 -5.35 -15.86
CA THR A 185 -2.87 -6.57 -15.04
C THR A 185 -4.29 -7.09 -14.76
N GLY A 186 -5.21 -6.21 -14.35
CA GLY A 186 -6.62 -6.57 -14.12
C GLY A 186 -7.35 -7.02 -15.39
N GLN A 187 -6.95 -6.52 -16.57
CA GLN A 187 -7.49 -6.97 -17.86
C GLN A 187 -6.99 -8.37 -18.21
N ALA A 188 -5.72 -8.67 -17.95
CA ALA A 188 -5.16 -10.02 -18.13
C ALA A 188 -5.83 -11.04 -17.19
N ALA A 189 -6.02 -10.68 -15.92
CA ALA A 189 -6.77 -11.48 -14.95
C ALA A 189 -8.22 -11.72 -15.37
N GLN A 190 -8.90 -10.72 -15.95
CA GLN A 190 -10.27 -10.85 -16.50
C GLN A 190 -10.35 -11.64 -17.80
N MET A 191 -9.28 -11.70 -18.60
CA MET A 191 -9.20 -12.58 -19.77
C MET A 191 -9.05 -14.03 -19.31
N ALA A 192 -8.12 -14.30 -18.39
CA ALA A 192 -7.93 -15.62 -17.79
C ALA A 192 -9.21 -16.15 -17.11
N ALA A 193 -9.94 -15.28 -16.41
CA ALA A 193 -11.20 -15.62 -15.75
C ALA A 193 -12.33 -16.00 -16.74
N LYS A 194 -12.18 -15.65 -18.03
CA LYS A 194 -13.07 -16.10 -19.11
C LYS A 194 -12.60 -17.42 -19.72
N SER A 195 -11.28 -17.62 -19.83
CA SER A 195 -10.70 -18.87 -20.34
C SER A 195 -11.07 -20.08 -19.48
N VAL A 196 -11.09 -19.94 -18.16
CA VAL A 196 -11.38 -21.02 -17.20
C VAL A 196 -12.87 -21.17 -16.83
N GLN A 197 -13.79 -20.58 -17.61
CA GLN A 197 -15.23 -20.66 -17.32
C GLN A 197 -15.75 -22.08 -17.42
N GLY A 198 -16.21 -22.62 -16.28
CA GLY A 198 -16.64 -24.01 -16.13
C GLY A 198 -15.57 -24.94 -15.56
N GLU A 199 -14.33 -24.48 -15.41
CA GLU A 199 -13.29 -25.15 -14.62
C GLU A 199 -13.38 -24.70 -13.15
N ILE A 200 -13.43 -23.39 -12.90
CA ILE A 200 -13.55 -22.80 -11.55
C ILE A 200 -14.26 -21.44 -11.59
N ALA A 201 -14.96 -21.08 -10.50
CA ALA A 201 -15.58 -19.77 -10.35
C ALA A 201 -14.53 -18.71 -10.00
N VAL A 202 -14.36 -17.68 -10.85
CA VAL A 202 -13.36 -16.61 -10.64
C VAL A 202 -14.03 -15.23 -10.60
N ARG A 203 -13.84 -14.50 -9.49
CA ARG A 203 -14.25 -13.09 -9.35
C ARG A 203 -13.02 -12.19 -9.26
N THR A 204 -12.77 -11.43 -10.32
CA THR A 204 -11.74 -10.38 -10.31
C THR A 204 -12.23 -9.13 -9.58
N VAL A 205 -11.35 -8.48 -8.83
CA VAL A 205 -11.55 -7.19 -8.15
C VAL A 205 -10.44 -6.22 -8.57
N ASP A 206 -10.84 -5.02 -9.00
CA ASP A 206 -9.91 -3.89 -9.19
C ASP A 206 -9.73 -3.20 -7.83
N SER A 207 -8.50 -3.18 -7.32
CA SER A 207 -8.22 -2.58 -6.01
C SER A 207 -8.24 -1.05 -6.01
N LEU A 208 -8.12 -0.41 -7.20
CA LEU A 208 -7.87 1.02 -7.34
C LEU A 208 -6.72 1.56 -6.45
N THR A 209 -5.76 0.69 -6.12
CA THR A 209 -4.58 1.00 -5.31
C THR A 209 -3.35 0.19 -5.76
N VAL A 210 -2.24 0.29 -5.03
CA VAL A 210 -0.93 -0.32 -5.30
C VAL A 210 -0.22 -0.72 -3.99
N THR A 211 0.96 -1.35 -4.06
CA THR A 211 1.82 -1.71 -2.91
C THR A 211 1.04 -2.44 -1.80
N MET A 212 1.44 -2.31 -0.54
CA MET A 212 0.70 -2.85 0.60
C MET A 212 -0.74 -2.32 0.74
N GLY A 213 -1.17 -1.29 -0.01
CA GLY A 213 -2.59 -0.98 -0.15
C GLY A 213 -3.36 -2.16 -0.77
N LEU A 214 -2.85 -2.70 -1.88
CA LEU A 214 -3.31 -3.94 -2.49
C LEU A 214 -3.01 -5.15 -1.59
N GLY A 215 -1.82 -5.20 -1.00
CA GLY A 215 -1.41 -6.29 -0.12
C GLY A 215 -2.32 -6.51 1.10
N MET A 216 -2.71 -5.45 1.80
CA MET A 216 -3.67 -5.54 2.92
C MET A 216 -5.05 -6.00 2.46
N MET A 217 -5.53 -5.57 1.28
CA MET A 217 -6.81 -6.05 0.74
C MET A 217 -6.77 -7.56 0.45
N ALA A 218 -5.68 -8.06 -0.16
CA ALA A 218 -5.48 -9.49 -0.38
C ALA A 218 -5.38 -10.28 0.94
N ALA A 219 -4.65 -9.76 1.93
CA ALA A 219 -4.55 -10.38 3.26
C ALA A 219 -5.91 -10.44 3.99
N SER A 220 -6.70 -9.38 3.97
CA SER A 220 -8.05 -9.36 4.56
C SER A 220 -9.01 -10.32 3.84
N ALA A 221 -8.97 -10.37 2.50
CA ALA A 221 -9.76 -11.30 1.72
C ALA A 221 -9.40 -12.77 2.02
N ALA A 222 -8.10 -13.08 2.16
CA ALA A 222 -7.64 -14.44 2.43
C ALA A 222 -8.05 -14.92 3.83
N ARG A 223 -8.01 -14.04 4.84
CA ARG A 223 -8.53 -14.35 6.18
C ARG A 223 -10.03 -14.65 6.17
N LEU A 224 -10.83 -13.91 5.38
CA LEU A 224 -12.26 -14.19 5.20
C LEU A 224 -12.54 -15.47 4.40
N ALA A 225 -11.71 -15.79 3.40
CA ALA A 225 -11.81 -17.06 2.68
C ALA A 225 -11.53 -18.26 3.60
N ALA A 226 -10.54 -18.15 4.50
CA ALA A 226 -10.24 -19.16 5.51
C ALA A 226 -11.36 -19.34 6.58
N GLU A 227 -12.32 -18.40 6.67
CA GLU A 227 -13.57 -18.58 7.45
C GLU A 227 -14.66 -19.35 6.68
N GLY A 228 -14.41 -19.76 5.42
CA GLY A 228 -15.39 -20.46 4.58
C GLY A 228 -16.45 -19.55 3.94
N ARG A 229 -16.17 -18.25 3.77
CA ARG A 229 -17.02 -17.31 3.03
C ARG A 229 -17.06 -17.62 1.53
N SER A 230 -18.16 -17.28 0.85
CA SER A 230 -18.28 -17.48 -0.61
C SER A 230 -17.37 -16.55 -1.43
N VAL A 231 -17.15 -16.89 -2.70
CA VAL A 231 -16.45 -16.04 -3.69
C VAL A 231 -17.02 -14.62 -3.72
N GLU A 232 -18.34 -14.49 -3.70
CA GLU A 232 -19.06 -13.22 -3.73
C GLU A 232 -18.91 -12.45 -2.42
N GLU A 233 -18.97 -13.12 -1.28
CA GLU A 233 -18.79 -12.48 0.04
C GLU A 233 -17.36 -11.95 0.22
N VAL A 234 -16.35 -12.74 -0.14
CA VAL A 234 -14.93 -12.36 -0.07
C VAL A 234 -14.63 -11.24 -1.07
N ALA A 235 -15.17 -11.31 -2.29
CA ALA A 235 -15.00 -10.25 -3.28
C ALA A 235 -15.70 -8.94 -2.89
N ALA A 236 -16.92 -9.00 -2.35
CA ALA A 236 -17.64 -7.82 -1.87
C ALA A 236 -16.95 -7.17 -0.66
N ALA A 237 -16.39 -7.98 0.24
CA ALA A 237 -15.56 -7.48 1.34
C ALA A 237 -14.27 -6.80 0.84
N ALA A 238 -13.61 -7.36 -0.18
CA ALA A 238 -12.46 -6.73 -0.83
C ALA A 238 -12.85 -5.40 -1.50
N GLU A 239 -13.96 -5.35 -2.24
CA GLU A 239 -14.48 -4.12 -2.86
C GLU A 239 -14.83 -3.04 -1.82
N ALA A 240 -15.34 -3.43 -0.64
CA ALA A 240 -15.60 -2.51 0.48
C ALA A 240 -14.34 -1.91 1.13
N LEU A 241 -13.16 -2.53 0.96
CA LEU A 241 -11.89 -1.99 1.47
C LEU A 241 -11.30 -0.89 0.55
N VAL A 242 -11.73 -0.79 -0.71
CA VAL A 242 -11.25 0.23 -1.67
C VAL A 242 -11.41 1.66 -1.12
N PRO A 243 -12.61 2.15 -0.73
CA PRO A 243 -12.77 3.51 -0.21
C PRO A 243 -12.15 3.73 1.17
N ARG A 244 -11.80 2.66 1.89
CA ARG A 244 -11.18 2.71 3.24
C ARG A 244 -9.65 2.68 3.20
N THR A 245 -9.05 2.26 2.10
CA THR A 245 -7.60 2.16 1.93
C THR A 245 -6.99 3.53 1.58
N ARG A 246 -5.79 3.80 2.07
CA ARG A 246 -4.97 4.98 1.77
C ARG A 246 -3.56 4.55 1.40
N VAL A 247 -2.96 5.20 0.41
CA VAL A 247 -1.55 5.01 0.05
C VAL A 247 -0.92 6.36 -0.23
N TYR A 248 0.16 6.66 0.47
CA TYR A 248 0.97 7.88 0.35
C TYR A 248 2.43 7.53 0.02
N GLY A 249 3.12 8.42 -0.68
CA GLY A 249 4.54 8.23 -1.02
C GLY A 249 5.35 9.52 -0.98
N ALA A 250 6.44 9.54 -0.19
CA ALA A 250 7.46 10.57 -0.22
C ALA A 250 8.60 10.13 -1.15
N LEU A 251 8.65 10.70 -2.35
CA LEU A 251 9.62 10.36 -3.39
C LEU A 251 10.78 11.36 -3.41
N ASP A 252 11.90 10.96 -4.01
CA ASP A 252 13.10 11.80 -4.09
C ASP A 252 13.07 12.72 -5.34
N THR A 253 12.45 12.25 -6.43
CA THR A 253 12.07 12.98 -7.67
C THR A 253 10.75 12.42 -8.24
N LEU A 254 10.29 12.87 -9.42
CA LEU A 254 9.20 12.24 -10.19
C LEU A 254 9.67 11.66 -11.53
N GLU A 255 10.98 11.44 -11.72
CA GLU A 255 11.50 11.01 -13.01
C GLU A 255 11.04 9.62 -13.42
N ASN A 256 11.06 8.65 -12.50
CA ASN A 256 10.61 7.29 -12.73
C ASN A 256 9.11 7.27 -13.12
N LEU A 257 8.24 7.86 -12.30
CA LEU A 257 6.80 8.00 -12.58
C LEU A 257 6.53 8.64 -13.95
N LYS A 258 7.29 9.68 -14.31
CA LYS A 258 7.14 10.38 -15.60
C LYS A 258 7.60 9.50 -16.77
N LYS A 259 8.78 8.87 -16.68
CA LYS A 259 9.35 8.03 -17.73
C LYS A 259 8.54 6.74 -17.94
N GLY A 260 8.02 6.15 -16.86
CA GLY A 260 7.10 5.01 -16.90
C GLY A 260 5.66 5.37 -17.29
N GLY A 261 5.31 6.67 -17.40
CA GLY A 261 3.97 7.13 -17.79
C GLY A 261 2.90 7.07 -16.68
N ARG A 262 3.23 6.57 -15.48
CA ARG A 262 2.28 6.39 -14.35
C ARG A 262 2.12 7.65 -13.48
N VAL A 263 2.72 8.78 -13.85
CA VAL A 263 2.76 10.03 -13.06
C VAL A 263 1.40 10.67 -12.78
N GLY A 264 0.36 10.37 -13.57
CA GLY A 264 -1.01 10.87 -13.33
C GLY A 264 -1.11 12.39 -13.14
N GLY A 265 -1.95 12.82 -12.19
CA GLY A 265 -2.09 14.23 -11.82
C GLY A 265 -0.87 14.80 -11.10
N ALA A 266 0.01 13.95 -10.53
CA ALA A 266 1.26 14.39 -9.92
C ALA A 266 2.24 15.04 -10.93
N GLN A 267 1.96 14.99 -12.24
CA GLN A 267 2.61 15.82 -13.26
C GLN A 267 2.51 17.33 -12.93
N ALA A 268 1.51 17.77 -12.17
CA ALA A 268 1.41 19.15 -11.67
C ALA A 268 2.50 19.53 -10.64
N LEU A 269 3.18 18.56 -10.02
CA LEU A 269 4.28 18.79 -9.08
C LEU A 269 5.59 19.17 -9.78
N ILE A 270 5.77 18.76 -11.04
CA ILE A 270 6.96 19.01 -11.85
C ILE A 270 7.03 20.50 -12.23
N GLY A 271 8.11 21.18 -11.82
CA GLY A 271 8.26 22.63 -12.02
C GLY A 271 9.67 23.13 -11.70
N SER A 272 9.90 24.43 -11.89
CA SER A 272 11.23 25.07 -11.93
C SER A 272 11.93 25.28 -10.58
N MET A 273 11.36 24.83 -9.45
CA MET A 273 11.99 24.95 -8.13
C MET A 273 12.89 23.74 -7.86
N LEU A 274 14.21 23.94 -7.86
CA LEU A 274 15.16 22.92 -7.41
C LEU A 274 14.86 22.49 -5.96
N SER A 275 15.20 21.25 -5.64
CA SER A 275 15.26 20.70 -4.28
C SER A 275 13.94 20.57 -3.51
N ILE A 276 12.78 20.54 -4.18
CA ILE A 276 11.54 20.06 -3.54
C ILE A 276 11.52 18.53 -3.42
N LYS A 277 10.87 18.02 -2.39
CA LYS A 277 10.53 16.60 -2.20
C LYS A 277 9.02 16.43 -2.42
N PRO A 278 8.60 15.77 -3.52
CA PRO A 278 7.19 15.53 -3.81
C PRO A 278 6.59 14.51 -2.84
N ILE A 279 5.33 14.73 -2.48
CA ILE A 279 4.49 13.72 -1.85
C ILE A 279 3.32 13.45 -2.78
N ILE A 280 3.08 12.19 -3.06
CA ILE A 280 1.94 11.69 -3.83
C ILE A 280 0.95 10.98 -2.90
N GLU A 281 -0.28 10.85 -3.38
CA GLU A 281 -1.22 9.82 -2.92
C GLU A 281 -1.72 8.99 -4.10
N VAL A 282 -2.22 7.79 -3.84
CA VAL A 282 -3.03 7.04 -4.81
C VAL A 282 -4.49 7.25 -4.46
N ARG A 283 -5.21 7.91 -5.37
CA ARG A 283 -6.62 8.31 -5.21
C ARG A 283 -7.39 7.95 -6.47
N ASN A 284 -8.52 7.28 -6.33
CA ASN A 284 -9.35 6.81 -7.45
C ASN A 284 -8.54 5.99 -8.49
N GLY A 285 -7.61 5.16 -8.02
CA GLY A 285 -6.74 4.35 -8.87
C GLY A 285 -5.53 5.07 -9.48
N VAL A 286 -5.43 6.39 -9.41
CA VAL A 286 -4.36 7.17 -10.08
C VAL A 286 -3.41 7.84 -9.10
N VAL A 287 -2.17 8.08 -9.56
CA VAL A 287 -1.14 8.83 -8.81
C VAL A 287 -1.45 10.32 -8.87
N GLU A 288 -1.63 10.92 -7.70
CA GLU A 288 -2.16 12.28 -7.53
C GLU A 288 -1.24 13.15 -6.67
N PRO A 289 -1.28 14.49 -6.83
CA PRO A 289 -0.42 15.42 -6.10
C PRO A 289 -0.98 15.69 -4.70
N GLU A 290 -0.27 15.23 -3.66
CA GLU A 290 -0.64 15.52 -2.26
C GLU A 290 0.14 16.74 -1.72
N SER A 291 1.46 16.76 -1.83
CA SER A 291 2.27 17.82 -1.22
C SER A 291 3.61 18.12 -1.91
N ARG A 292 4.23 19.24 -1.51
CA ARG A 292 5.59 19.65 -1.90
C ARG A 292 6.35 20.11 -0.67
N GLN A 293 7.27 19.29 -0.17
CA GLN A 293 8.08 19.63 1.00
C GLN A 293 9.46 20.14 0.60
N ARG A 294 10.06 21.00 1.44
CA ARG A 294 11.39 21.60 1.16
C ARG A 294 12.57 20.74 1.60
N THR A 295 12.34 19.75 2.47
CA THR A 295 13.38 18.85 2.99
C THR A 295 12.78 17.47 3.23
N ARG A 296 13.64 16.44 3.23
CA ARG A 296 13.24 15.04 3.38
C ARG A 296 12.52 14.76 4.70
N SER A 297 13.11 15.17 5.83
CA SER A 297 12.47 15.02 7.14
C SER A 297 11.22 15.91 7.34
N ARG A 298 10.92 16.88 6.47
CA ARG A 298 9.58 17.52 6.42
C ARG A 298 8.55 16.65 5.70
N ALA A 299 8.97 15.85 4.72
CA ALA A 299 8.08 14.87 4.08
C ALA A 299 7.72 13.73 5.03
N LEU A 300 8.70 13.18 5.78
CA LEU A 300 8.45 12.11 6.75
C LEU A 300 7.51 12.57 7.87
N ARG A 301 7.72 13.78 8.42
CA ARG A 301 6.79 14.38 9.39
C ARG A 301 5.38 14.61 8.80
N TYR A 302 5.29 15.10 7.56
CA TYR A 302 3.98 15.28 6.90
C TYR A 302 3.23 13.95 6.73
N LEU A 303 3.91 12.85 6.41
CA LEU A 303 3.29 11.52 6.34
C LEU A 303 2.82 11.04 7.73
N ALA A 304 3.62 11.22 8.78
CA ALA A 304 3.19 10.90 10.15
C ALA A 304 2.03 11.80 10.63
N ASP A 305 2.00 13.06 10.19
CA ASP A 305 0.90 13.99 10.45
C ASP A 305 -0.41 13.56 9.77
N LYS A 306 -0.36 12.86 8.63
CA LYS A 306 -1.56 12.28 7.97
C LYS A 306 -2.18 11.17 8.83
N VAL A 307 -1.37 10.23 9.34
CA VAL A 307 -1.85 9.18 10.27
C VAL A 307 -2.51 9.81 11.50
N ARG A 308 -1.88 10.84 12.09
CA ARG A 308 -2.43 11.54 13.27
C ARG A 308 -3.75 12.29 12.98
N GLN A 309 -4.04 12.62 11.72
CA GLN A 309 -5.25 13.36 11.33
C GLN A 309 -6.44 12.47 11.00
N GLU A 310 -6.23 11.21 10.60
CA GLU A 310 -7.32 10.32 10.20
C GLU A 310 -8.10 9.75 11.41
N GLY A 311 -7.43 9.53 12.55
CA GLY A 311 -8.04 9.00 13.77
C GLY A 311 -7.67 7.54 14.02
N GLU A 312 -8.65 6.65 14.07
CA GLU A 312 -8.41 5.20 14.24
C GLU A 312 -8.12 4.53 12.89
N ILE A 313 -7.06 3.71 12.88
CA ILE A 313 -6.68 2.87 11.75
C ILE A 313 -6.47 1.43 12.20
N GLU A 314 -6.90 0.48 11.38
CA GLU A 314 -6.84 -0.95 11.67
C GLU A 314 -5.44 -1.50 11.39
N ASN A 315 -4.94 -1.23 10.18
CA ASN A 315 -3.65 -1.71 9.66
C ASN A 315 -2.77 -0.54 9.21
N LEU A 316 -1.44 -0.65 9.42
CA LEU A 316 -0.42 0.29 8.94
C LEU A 316 0.77 -0.49 8.34
N ALA A 317 1.19 -0.10 7.14
CA ALA A 317 2.35 -0.66 6.45
C ALA A 317 3.29 0.46 5.95
N ILE A 318 4.61 0.27 6.16
CA ILE A 318 5.68 1.19 5.76
C ILE A 318 6.60 0.48 4.78
N MET A 319 6.63 0.95 3.54
CA MET A 319 7.37 0.28 2.46
C MET A 319 8.44 1.22 1.91
N HIS A 320 9.68 0.74 1.71
CA HIS A 320 10.79 1.60 1.29
C HIS A 320 11.58 1.07 0.08
N GLY A 321 12.16 1.96 -0.71
CA GLY A 321 13.09 1.60 -1.78
C GLY A 321 14.51 2.04 -1.44
N ASP A 322 15.26 1.20 -0.71
CA ASP A 322 16.60 1.50 -0.19
C ASP A 322 16.70 2.91 0.45
N ALA A 323 15.84 3.18 1.43
CA ALA A 323 15.71 4.50 2.06
C ALA A 323 16.53 4.56 3.37
N PRO A 324 17.58 5.39 3.46
CA PRO A 324 18.45 5.49 4.64
C PRO A 324 17.80 6.26 5.81
N ASP A 325 16.53 6.63 5.67
CA ASP A 325 15.73 7.42 6.61
C ASP A 325 14.42 6.67 7.01
N LEU A 326 14.42 5.34 6.85
CA LEU A 326 13.35 4.46 7.32
C LEU A 326 13.16 4.57 8.85
N ASP A 327 14.24 4.45 9.61
CA ASP A 327 14.16 4.43 11.08
C ASP A 327 13.68 5.78 11.65
N GLU A 328 14.11 6.93 11.07
CA GLU A 328 13.55 8.26 11.42
C GLU A 328 12.03 8.28 11.20
N PHE A 329 11.51 7.61 10.17
CA PHE A 329 10.09 7.58 9.89
C PHE A 329 9.31 6.63 10.82
N ILE A 330 9.89 5.50 11.21
CA ILE A 330 9.31 4.58 12.18
C ILE A 330 9.23 5.25 13.57
N GLU A 331 10.31 5.88 14.04
CA GLU A 331 10.32 6.65 15.30
C GLU A 331 9.27 7.78 15.34
N LEU A 332 8.94 8.39 14.19
CA LEU A 332 7.88 9.40 14.07
C LEU A 332 6.45 8.83 14.16
N LEU A 333 6.29 7.51 13.95
CA LEU A 333 5.02 6.79 13.90
C LEU A 333 4.72 5.95 15.14
N GLU A 334 5.76 5.46 15.85
CA GLU A 334 5.60 4.68 17.09
C GLU A 334 4.69 5.34 18.16
N PRO A 335 4.70 6.68 18.35
CA PRO A 335 3.75 7.36 19.26
C PRO A 335 2.29 7.34 18.81
N LEU A 336 1.99 6.86 17.61
CA LEU A 336 0.64 6.77 17.00
C LEU A 336 0.18 5.32 16.87
N VAL A 337 1.09 4.43 16.44
CA VAL A 337 0.85 3.00 16.24
C VAL A 337 2.06 2.24 16.79
N PRO A 338 1.91 1.27 17.73
CA PRO A 338 3.02 0.47 18.22
C PRO A 338 3.77 -0.26 17.10
N ARG A 339 5.09 -0.41 17.24
CA ARG A 339 5.97 -0.99 16.20
C ARG A 339 5.53 -2.38 15.73
N GLU A 340 4.96 -3.16 16.63
CA GLU A 340 4.47 -4.53 16.42
C GLU A 340 3.17 -4.57 15.59
N ARG A 341 2.47 -3.43 15.47
CA ARG A 341 1.30 -3.24 14.59
C ARG A 341 1.68 -2.63 13.23
N MET A 342 2.96 -2.40 12.95
CA MET A 342 3.45 -1.94 11.65
C MET A 342 4.03 -3.09 10.83
N VAL A 343 3.45 -3.37 9.66
CA VAL A 343 4.17 -4.11 8.62
C VAL A 343 5.27 -3.19 8.06
N VAL A 344 6.49 -3.70 7.91
CA VAL A 344 7.61 -2.92 7.33
C VAL A 344 8.39 -3.80 6.38
N GLY A 345 8.72 -3.30 5.18
CA GLY A 345 9.50 -4.04 4.20
C GLY A 345 9.91 -3.24 2.96
N ASP A 346 10.54 -3.93 2.01
CA ASP A 346 10.95 -3.35 0.74
C ASP A 346 9.76 -3.12 -0.21
N ILE A 347 9.78 -1.98 -0.91
CA ILE A 347 9.00 -1.78 -2.13
C ILE A 347 9.57 -2.71 -3.22
N GLY A 348 8.71 -3.56 -3.78
CA GLY A 348 9.07 -4.55 -4.79
C GLY A 348 9.44 -3.94 -6.14
N ALA A 349 10.03 -4.74 -7.03
CA ALA A 349 10.59 -4.24 -8.30
C ALA A 349 9.56 -3.53 -9.18
N VAL A 350 8.30 -4.00 -9.18
CA VAL A 350 7.20 -3.39 -9.95
C VAL A 350 6.95 -1.95 -9.51
N ILE A 351 6.70 -1.74 -8.22
CA ILE A 351 6.38 -0.41 -7.68
C ILE A 351 7.63 0.47 -7.66
N GLY A 352 8.79 -0.11 -7.31
CA GLY A 352 10.08 0.56 -7.28
C GLY A 352 10.52 1.12 -8.63
N ALA A 353 10.18 0.45 -9.73
CA ALA A 353 10.49 0.92 -11.08
C ALA A 353 9.84 2.28 -11.40
N HIS A 354 8.63 2.51 -10.90
CA HIS A 354 7.90 3.78 -11.07
C HIS A 354 8.15 4.77 -9.94
N ALA A 355 8.34 4.30 -8.70
CA ALA A 355 8.59 5.18 -7.55
C ALA A 355 10.01 5.78 -7.54
N GLY A 356 11.00 5.03 -8.04
CA GLY A 356 12.43 5.40 -7.99
C GLY A 356 13.08 5.17 -6.61
N PRO A 357 14.41 5.30 -6.52
CA PRO A 357 15.15 5.04 -5.29
C PRO A 357 14.87 6.06 -4.19
N ARG A 358 15.10 5.64 -2.93
CA ARG A 358 14.82 6.37 -1.69
C ARG A 358 13.35 6.78 -1.52
N VAL A 359 12.41 6.12 -2.19
CA VAL A 359 10.99 6.24 -1.86
C VAL A 359 10.75 5.73 -0.43
N ILE A 360 9.93 6.45 0.33
CA ILE A 360 9.22 5.90 1.50
C ILE A 360 7.73 6.02 1.20
N GLY A 361 7.07 4.86 1.12
CA GLY A 361 5.64 4.69 0.99
C GLY A 361 5.01 4.31 2.33
N MET A 362 3.73 4.65 2.48
CA MET A 362 2.93 4.29 3.63
C MET A 362 1.52 3.93 3.15
N ALA A 363 1.01 2.78 3.60
CA ALA A 363 -0.35 2.35 3.34
C ALA A 363 -1.09 2.09 4.65
N TYR A 364 -2.36 2.48 4.75
CA TYR A 364 -3.20 2.18 5.91
C TYR A 364 -4.67 2.00 5.53
N GLN A 365 -5.45 1.42 6.44
CA GLN A 365 -6.89 1.24 6.32
C GLN A 365 -7.59 1.92 7.50
N VAL A 366 -8.54 2.80 7.19
CA VAL A 366 -9.34 3.53 8.18
C VAL A 366 -10.44 2.62 8.73
N SER A 367 -10.79 2.75 10.02
CA SER A 367 -11.92 2.01 10.61
C SER A 367 -13.23 2.24 9.84
N GLY A 368 -14.08 1.21 9.76
CA GLY A 368 -15.30 1.18 8.92
C GLY A 368 -16.62 1.27 9.69
#